data_AF-A0A0A3ZMA6-F1
#
_entry.id   AF-A0A0A3ZMA6-F1
#
_cell.length_a   1.000
_cell.length_b   1.000
_cell.length_c   1.000
_cell.angle_alpha   90.00
_cell.angle_beta   90.00
_cell.angle_gamma   90.00
#
_symmetry.space_group_name_H-M   'P 1'
#
loop_
_entity.id
_entity.type
_entity.pdbx_description
1 polymer ?
#
loop_
_entity_poly.entity_id
_entity_poly.type
_entity_poly.pdbx_seq_one_letter_code
_entity_poly.pdbx_strand_id
1 'polypeptide(L)'
;MEYENLSKRNRVNVTVPLSILEKVDYHVEQKLADGESRDTANRAAFVLEMLKIGLSVYENRINKDADRMTLDQKLELIAKNVIMTGYIAEAIFGIQKETVDIAKVIKNEQFLDPDWPKDVDERVTSLYID
;
A
#
# COMPACT_ATOMS: atom_id res chain seq x y z
N MET A 1 -40.89 -0.96 7.11
CA MET A 1 -40.40 0.23 7.82
C MET A 1 -40.36 1.34 6.79
N GLU A 2 -41.27 2.27 6.95
CA GLU A 2 -41.73 3.24 5.94
C GLU A 2 -40.66 4.29 5.65
N TYR A 3 -40.41 4.57 4.36
CA TYR A 3 -39.53 5.64 3.88
C TYR A 3 -40.17 7.04 4.08
N GLU A 4 -40.75 7.31 5.25
CA GLU A 4 -41.23 8.64 5.67
C GLU A 4 -40.08 9.46 6.29
N ASN A 5 -39.01 9.72 5.53
CA ASN A 5 -37.92 10.57 6.02
C ASN A 5 -37.32 11.50 4.94
N LEU A 6 -38.10 11.84 3.91
CA LEU A 6 -37.64 12.74 2.83
C LEU A 6 -37.63 14.24 3.18
N SER A 7 -37.88 14.64 4.43
CA SER A 7 -37.88 16.07 4.80
C SER A 7 -37.45 16.42 6.23
N LYS A 8 -36.77 15.52 6.96
CA LYS A 8 -36.13 15.92 8.21
C LYS A 8 -34.82 16.64 7.88
N ARG A 9 -34.87 17.97 7.76
CA ARG A 9 -33.69 18.83 7.74
C ARG A 9 -32.96 18.67 9.07
N ASN A 10 -32.04 17.71 9.13
CA ASN A 10 -31.25 17.44 10.32
C ASN A 10 -30.23 18.57 10.48
N ARG A 11 -30.37 19.35 11.55
CA ARG A 11 -29.40 20.38 11.92
C ARG A 11 -28.42 19.80 12.94
N VAL A 12 -27.14 19.97 12.67
CA VAL A 12 -26.06 19.53 13.55
C VAL A 12 -25.34 20.78 14.06
N ASN A 13 -25.28 20.93 15.38
CA ASN A 13 -24.53 22.00 16.03
C ASN A 13 -23.30 21.37 16.70
N VAL A 14 -22.11 21.90 16.41
CA VAL A 14 -20.85 21.38 16.94
C VAL A 14 -20.05 22.55 17.51
N THR A 15 -19.49 22.35 18.71
CA THR A 15 -18.51 23.30 19.28
C THR A 15 -17.13 22.86 18.82
N VAL A 16 -16.38 23.76 18.18
CA VAL A 16 -15.03 23.50 17.69
C VAL A 16 -14.04 24.49 18.28
N PRO A 17 -12.76 24.11 18.44
CA PRO A 17 -11.69 25.04 18.81
C PRO A 17 -11.56 26.19 17.82
N LEU A 18 -11.15 27.36 18.31
CA LEU A 18 -10.95 28.57 17.48
C LEU A 18 -9.99 28.31 16.32
N SER A 19 -8.92 27.54 16.54
CA SER A 19 -7.94 27.20 15.51
C SER A 19 -8.51 26.41 14.32
N ILE A 20 -9.63 25.70 14.50
CA ILE A 20 -10.34 25.05 13.39
C ILE A 20 -11.21 26.07 12.67
N LEU A 21 -11.90 26.93 13.42
CA LEU A 21 -12.75 27.98 12.86
C LEU A 21 -11.94 28.96 11.99
N GLU A 22 -10.75 29.37 12.43
CA GLU A 22 -9.84 30.25 11.68
C GLU A 22 -9.45 29.64 10.32
N LYS A 23 -9.21 28.32 10.27
CA LYS A 23 -8.93 27.62 9.01
C LYS A 23 -10.14 27.58 8.09
N VAL A 24 -11.32 27.33 8.64
CA VAL A 24 -12.58 27.37 7.89
C VAL A 24 -12.78 28.77 7.29
N ASP A 25 -12.57 29.82 8.08
CA ASP A 25 -12.72 31.20 7.63
C ASP A 25 -11.75 31.54 6.52
N TYR A 26 -10.47 31.19 6.70
CA TYR A 26 -9.46 31.37 5.66
C TYR A 26 -9.88 30.74 4.33
N HIS A 27 -10.36 29.49 4.33
CA HIS A 27 -10.76 28.82 3.10
C HIS A 27 -12.06 29.36 2.49
N VAL A 28 -13.01 29.80 3.32
CA VAL A 28 -14.22 30.46 2.83
C VAL A 28 -13.88 31.79 2.16
N GLU A 29 -12.96 32.57 2.74
CA GLU A 29 -12.49 33.83 2.15
C GLU A 29 -11.77 33.61 0.81
N GLN A 30 -10.96 32.55 0.69
CA GLN A 30 -10.32 32.19 -0.59
C GLN A 30 -11.37 31.84 -1.66
N LYS A 31 -12.39 31.03 -1.34
CA LYS A 31 -13.47 30.71 -2.29
C LYS A 31 -14.23 31.95 -2.75
N LEU A 32 -14.45 32.91 -1.85
CA LEU A 32 -15.06 34.19 -2.20
C LEU A 32 -14.14 35.05 -3.08
N ALA A 33 -12.83 35.04 -2.84
CA ALA A 33 -11.84 35.71 -3.68
C ALA A 33 -11.77 35.12 -5.09
N ASP A 34 -12.01 33.81 -5.23
CA ASP A 34 -12.11 33.10 -6.52
C ASP A 34 -13.43 33.39 -7.27
N GLY A 35 -14.34 34.18 -6.68
CA GLY A 35 -15.59 34.61 -7.31
C GLY A 35 -16.79 33.68 -7.07
N GLU A 36 -16.70 32.72 -6.13
CA GLU A 36 -17.87 31.93 -5.73
C GLU A 36 -18.95 32.79 -5.05
N SER A 37 -20.21 32.40 -5.22
CA SER A 37 -21.34 33.08 -4.55
C SER A 37 -21.30 32.85 -3.04
N ARG A 38 -21.75 33.84 -2.26
CA ARG A 38 -21.89 33.73 -0.79
C ARG A 38 -22.85 32.61 -0.36
N ASP A 39 -23.76 32.21 -1.24
CA ASP A 39 -24.69 31.09 -0.98
C ASP A 39 -23.97 29.73 -0.94
N THR A 40 -22.87 29.59 -1.67
CA THR A 40 -22.05 28.35 -1.73
C THR A 40 -20.77 28.47 -0.90
N ALA A 41 -20.14 29.65 -0.90
CA ALA A 41 -18.95 29.96 -0.13
C ALA A 41 -19.31 30.53 1.25
N ASN A 42 -19.81 29.67 2.13
CA ASN A 42 -20.04 29.99 3.54
C ASN A 42 -19.55 28.86 4.45
N ARG A 43 -19.38 29.18 5.74
CA ARG A 43 -18.88 28.24 6.76
C ARG A 43 -19.65 26.93 6.79
N ALA A 44 -20.99 26.99 6.72
CA ALA A 44 -21.82 25.79 6.83
C ALA A 44 -21.64 24.87 5.61
N ALA A 45 -21.63 25.44 4.41
CA ALA A 45 -21.37 24.70 3.18
C ALA A 45 -19.96 24.08 3.17
N PHE A 46 -18.94 24.84 3.57
CA PHE A 46 -17.57 24.35 3.65
C PHE A 46 -17.39 23.25 4.70
N VAL A 47 -17.92 23.43 5.91
CA VAL A 47 -17.84 22.42 6.97
C VAL A 47 -18.60 21.15 6.58
N LEU A 48 -19.72 21.27 5.87
CA LEU A 48 -20.45 20.11 5.37
C LEU A 48 -19.64 19.35 4.30
N GLU A 49 -18.94 20.06 3.41
CA GLU A 49 -18.03 19.46 2.43
C GLU A 49 -16.90 18.70 3.14
N MET A 50 -16.25 19.32 4.12
CA MET A 50 -15.19 18.68 4.91
C MET A 50 -15.71 17.48 5.72
N LEU A 51 -16.92 17.55 6.26
CA LEU A 51 -17.55 16.44 6.96
C LEU A 51 -17.76 15.24 6.04
N LYS A 52 -18.27 15.46 4.81
CA LYS A 52 -18.45 14.40 3.81
C LYS A 52 -17.13 13.72 3.48
N ILE A 53 -16.08 14.51 3.23
CA ILE A 53 -14.73 13.97 2.96
C ILE A 53 -14.22 13.18 4.17
N GLY A 54 -14.38 13.72 5.38
CA GLY A 54 -13.97 13.05 6.62
C GLY A 54 -14.65 11.70 6.81
N LEU A 55 -15.95 11.60 6.51
CA LEU A 55 -16.70 10.35 6.55
C LEU A 55 -16.17 9.35 5.52
N SER A 56 -15.98 9.77 4.26
CA SER A 56 -15.44 8.88 3.23
C SER A 56 -14.03 8.37 3.57
N VAL A 57 -13.17 9.20 4.16
CA VAL A 57 -11.83 8.78 4.62
C VAL A 57 -11.94 7.80 5.79
N TYR A 58 -12.85 8.04 6.74
CA TYR A 58 -13.07 7.17 7.89
C TYR A 58 -13.60 5.80 7.47
N GLU A 59 -14.59 5.75 6.58
CA GLU A 59 -15.13 4.50 6.02
C GLU A 59 -14.05 3.74 5.24
N ASN A 60 -13.28 4.43 4.39
CA ASN A 60 -12.17 3.82 3.67
C ASN A 60 -11.10 3.25 4.61
N ARG A 61 -10.85 3.91 5.74
CA ARG A 61 -9.92 3.41 6.75
C ARG A 61 -10.46 2.12 7.39
N ILE A 62 -11.73 2.09 7.80
CA ILE A 62 -12.36 0.89 8.36
C ILE A 62 -12.33 -0.26 7.37
N ASN A 63 -12.70 0.01 6.12
CA ASN A 63 -12.73 -1.01 5.06
C ASN A 63 -11.32 -1.56 4.76
N LYS A 64 -10.27 -0.73 4.87
CA LYS A 64 -8.87 -1.18 4.77
C LYS A 64 -8.37 -1.90 6.02
N ASP A 65 -8.82 -1.49 7.21
CA ASP A 65 -8.49 -2.14 8.48
C ASP A 65 -9.10 -3.54 8.60
N ALA A 66 -10.22 -3.81 7.90
CA ALA A 66 -10.81 -5.15 7.79
C ALA A 66 -9.89 -6.17 7.07
N ASP A 67 -8.94 -5.71 6.27
CA ASP A 67 -7.99 -6.52 5.50
C ASP A 67 -6.53 -6.35 5.98
N ARG A 68 -6.33 -5.73 7.16
CA ARG A 68 -4.98 -5.56 7.73
C ARG A 68 -4.52 -6.85 8.39
N MET A 69 -3.45 -7.42 7.81
CA MET A 69 -2.63 -8.41 8.50
C MET A 69 -2.23 -7.91 9.88
N THR A 70 -2.42 -8.74 10.90
CA THR A 70 -2.04 -8.42 12.29
C THR A 70 -0.52 -8.25 12.40
N LEU A 71 -0.05 -7.63 13.48
CA LEU A 71 1.39 -7.49 13.73
C LEU A 71 2.09 -8.86 13.71
N ASP A 72 1.48 -9.87 14.32
CA ASP A 72 2.01 -11.23 14.36
C ASP A 72 2.10 -11.87 12.98
N GLN A 73 1.08 -11.67 12.13
CA GLN A 73 1.12 -12.16 10.75
C GLN A 73 2.21 -11.47 9.91
N LYS A 74 2.47 -10.17 10.15
CA LYS A 74 3.59 -9.47 9.53
C LYS A 74 4.93 -10.00 10.01
N LEU A 75 5.07 -10.26 11.30
CA LEU A 75 6.28 -10.86 11.88
C LEU A 75 6.51 -12.28 11.36
N GLU A 76 5.45 -13.07 11.20
CA GLU A 76 5.51 -14.41 10.60
C GLU A 76 6.00 -14.36 9.15
N LEU A 77 5.49 -13.42 8.34
CA LEU A 77 5.97 -13.22 6.97
C LEU A 77 7.45 -12.84 6.92
N ILE A 78 7.89 -11.94 7.79
CA ILE A 78 9.29 -11.52 7.86
C ILE A 78 10.17 -12.71 8.24
N ALA A 79 9.80 -13.46 9.28
CA ALA A 79 10.53 -14.63 9.73
C ALA A 79 10.62 -15.69 8.61
N LYS A 80 9.52 -15.98 7.93
CA LYS A 80 9.50 -16.91 6.79
C LYS A 80 10.42 -16.46 5.67
N ASN A 81 10.40 -15.18 5.31
CA ASN A 81 11.30 -14.64 4.29
C ASN A 81 12.77 -14.76 4.69
N VAL A 82 13.12 -14.36 5.92
CA VAL A 82 14.51 -14.45 6.40
C VAL A 82 15.01 -15.90 6.39
N ILE A 83 14.19 -16.85 6.86
CA ILE A 83 14.54 -18.28 6.86
C ILE A 83 14.70 -18.80 5.44
N MET A 84 13.76 -18.50 4.52
CA MET A 84 13.89 -18.93 3.12
C MET A 84 15.13 -18.36 2.45
N THR A 85 15.41 -17.06 2.63
CA THR A 85 16.60 -16.42 2.05
C THR A 85 17.88 -17.02 2.63
N GLY A 86 17.93 -17.30 3.94
CA GLY A 86 19.05 -17.98 4.57
C GLY A 86 19.29 -19.38 4.02
N TYR A 87 18.23 -20.18 3.90
CA TYR A 87 18.30 -21.52 3.33
C TYR A 87 18.76 -21.52 1.87
N ILE A 88 18.22 -20.62 1.04
CA ILE A 88 18.62 -20.48 -0.37
C ILE A 88 20.10 -20.08 -0.46
N ALA A 89 20.55 -19.14 0.39
CA ALA A 89 21.94 -18.73 0.42
C ALA A 89 22.87 -19.90 0.80
N GLU A 90 22.55 -20.65 1.84
CA GLU A 90 23.32 -21.83 2.25
C GLU A 90 23.34 -22.92 1.17
N ALA A 91 22.22 -23.17 0.49
CA ALA A 91 22.16 -24.12 -0.62
C ALA A 91 23.05 -23.67 -1.79
N ILE A 92 23.02 -22.39 -2.16
CA ILE A 92 23.91 -21.83 -3.19
C ILE A 92 25.37 -21.98 -2.77
N PHE A 93 25.72 -21.64 -1.53
CA PHE A 93 27.08 -21.80 -1.00
C PHE A 93 27.53 -23.25 -0.97
N GLY A 94 26.66 -24.18 -0.59
CA GLY A 94 26.92 -25.62 -0.59
C GLY A 94 27.22 -26.14 -1.99
N ILE A 95 26.37 -25.79 -2.96
CA ILE A 95 26.58 -26.12 -4.38
C ILE A 95 27.92 -25.56 -4.86
N GLN A 96 28.21 -24.28 -4.59
CA GLN A 96 29.48 -23.64 -4.98
C GLN A 96 30.72 -24.30 -4.35
N LYS A 97 30.59 -24.81 -3.12
CA LYS A 97 31.70 -25.46 -2.41
C LYS A 97 31.93 -26.91 -2.88
N GLU A 98 30.87 -27.63 -3.25
CA GLU A 98 30.93 -28.99 -3.78
C GLU A 98 31.27 -29.04 -5.27
N THR A 99 31.00 -27.97 -6.03
CA THR A 99 31.55 -27.78 -7.38
C THR A 99 33.01 -27.32 -7.31
N VAL A 100 33.91 -28.27 -7.03
CA VAL A 100 35.38 -28.09 -6.97
C VAL A 100 36.01 -27.64 -8.31
N ASP A 101 35.23 -27.57 -9.39
CA ASP A 101 35.70 -27.15 -10.70
C ASP A 101 35.26 -25.70 -11.01
N ILE A 102 36.20 -24.77 -10.90
CA ILE A 102 35.98 -23.32 -11.10
C ILE A 102 35.46 -23.02 -12.52
N ALA A 103 35.72 -23.89 -13.51
CA ALA A 103 35.18 -23.77 -14.87
C ALA A 103 33.68 -24.11 -14.97
N LYS A 104 33.13 -24.75 -13.93
CA LYS A 104 31.72 -25.18 -13.82
C LYS A 104 30.88 -24.23 -12.98
N VAL A 105 31.50 -23.24 -12.34
CA VAL A 105 30.84 -22.20 -11.56
C VAL A 105 30.31 -21.14 -12.52
N ILE A 106 29.00 -20.97 -12.52
CA ILE A 106 28.33 -19.94 -13.29
C ILE A 106 28.70 -18.58 -12.70
N LYS A 107 29.35 -17.76 -13.52
CA LYS A 107 29.64 -16.38 -13.15
C LYS A 107 28.39 -15.54 -13.37
N ASN A 108 28.11 -14.59 -12.48
CA ASN A 108 26.96 -13.68 -12.61
C ASN A 108 26.90 -12.96 -13.98
N GLU A 109 28.03 -12.82 -14.66
CA GLU A 109 28.14 -12.26 -16.01
C GLU A 109 27.43 -13.10 -17.09
N GLN A 110 27.28 -14.42 -16.88
CA GLN A 110 26.63 -15.34 -17.83
C GLN A 110 25.09 -15.29 -17.77
N PHE A 111 24.50 -14.71 -16.71
CA PHE A 111 23.04 -14.49 -16.63
C PHE A 111 22.52 -13.50 -17.68
N LEU A 112 23.43 -12.72 -18.28
CA LEU A 112 23.11 -11.76 -19.33
C LEU A 112 23.33 -12.35 -20.73
N ASP A 113 23.81 -13.58 -20.84
CA ASP A 113 24.03 -14.27 -22.11
C ASP A 113 22.69 -14.78 -22.67
N PRO A 114 22.30 -14.45 -23.92
CA PRO A 114 21.08 -14.96 -24.53
C PRO A 114 21.00 -16.49 -24.61
N ASP A 115 22.14 -17.18 -24.67
CA ASP A 115 22.20 -18.65 -24.77
C ASP A 115 22.21 -19.34 -23.38
N TRP A 116 22.23 -18.57 -22.30
CA TRP A 116 22.18 -19.01 -20.90
C TRP A 116 21.14 -20.12 -20.60
N PRO A 117 19.88 -20.00 -21.06
CA PRO A 117 18.87 -21.02 -20.75
C PRO A 117 19.17 -22.39 -21.38
N LYS A 118 19.84 -22.43 -22.53
CA LYS A 118 20.19 -23.70 -23.21
C LYS A 118 21.35 -24.39 -22.50
N ASP A 119 22.37 -23.63 -22.11
CA ASP A 119 23.55 -24.15 -21.42
C ASP A 119 23.19 -24.76 -20.05
N VAL A 120 22.17 -24.22 -19.37
CA VAL A 120 21.62 -24.79 -18.14
C VAL A 120 20.87 -26.09 -18.41
N ASP A 121 20.07 -26.16 -19.47
CA ASP A 121 19.22 -27.32 -19.80
C ASP A 121 20.04 -28.55 -20.22
N GLU A 122 21.05 -28.36 -21.07
CA GLU A 122 21.98 -29.44 -21.47
C GLU A 122 22.73 -30.00 -20.25
N ARG A 123 23.06 -29.14 -19.29
CA ARG A 123 23.82 -29.49 -18.11
C ARG A 123 23.00 -30.22 -17.06
N VAL A 124 21.76 -29.77 -16.83
CA VAL A 124 20.80 -30.50 -15.98
C VAL A 124 20.54 -31.88 -16.55
N THR A 125 20.39 -32.01 -17.88
CA THR A 125 20.17 -33.30 -18.54
C THR A 125 21.37 -34.25 -18.39
N SER A 126 22.61 -33.73 -18.44
CA SER A 126 23.82 -34.54 -18.25
C SER A 126 23.99 -35.13 -16.85
N LEU A 127 23.27 -34.62 -15.83
CA LEU A 127 23.26 -35.15 -14.46
C LEU A 127 22.28 -36.32 -14.26
N TYR A 128 21.39 -36.56 -15.23
CA TYR A 128 20.41 -37.66 -15.20
C TYR A 128 20.82 -38.87 -16.06
N ILE A 129 22.00 -38.80 -16.71
CA ILE A 129 22.56 -39.87 -17.54
C ILE A 129 23.85 -40.36 -16.88
N ASP A 130 23.70 -41.01 -15.72
CA ASP A 130 24.63 -41.98 -15.13
C ASP A 130 23.81 -42.98 -14.30
#